data_AF-A0A522D5Q1-F1
#
_entry.id   AF-A0A522D5Q1-F1
#
_cell.length_a   1.000
_cell.length_b   1.000
_cell.length_c   1.000
_cell.angle_alpha   90.00
_cell.angle_beta   90.00
_cell.angle_gamma   90.00
#
_symmetry.space_group_name_H-M   'P 1'
#
loop_
_entity.id
_entity.type
_entity.pdbx_description
1 polymer ?
#
loop_
_entity_poly.entity_id
_entity_poly.type
_entity_poly.pdbx_seq_one_letter_code
_entity_poly.pdbx_strand_id
1 'polypeptide(L)'
;MKIPQIPAVLLALCAAFLLPAFPGSAGAQELKSGDVVWGARAGYSHLSGYWQRELTDAPYFGLYQDFLIRDRVMAETDISYASYPLENSGTSKIHSLAFAAGPLWHYPLAPWARLYAGLSLQGVFFAFDSDTYGKRDYAFKPGGMLKAGVFIPVRQSLGLRVGAELTSAPLSGKAFTGINFVAGASFNYNAFERAVTEEGIAARRDDPRAAAIESLYADSVKRFEEGDIAAAKEGFTGLDRQAAHYRDADRFLALIAAAESSLAQGKRFLDEARYYEAITPLSEAAKYSGEARTLLKNARERLAAEIPALEQMGVAAYERGEYELCIAIMKKIQAVDPDNRVMVIYLPRAQKRYEGLQKLR
;
A
#
# COMPACT_ATOMS: atom_id res chain seq x y z
N MET A 1 -28.34 4.61 38.11
CA MET A 1 -26.95 4.58 38.62
C MET A 1 -26.14 5.55 37.77
N LYS A 2 -25.77 6.73 38.28
CA LYS A 2 -25.01 7.74 37.52
C LYS A 2 -23.56 7.25 37.43
N ILE A 3 -23.12 6.86 36.24
CA ILE A 3 -21.70 6.59 35.97
C ILE A 3 -20.97 7.93 36.16
N PRO A 4 -19.92 8.03 37.00
CA PRO A 4 -19.21 9.28 37.17
C PRO A 4 -18.61 9.68 35.83
N GLN A 5 -18.99 10.87 35.35
CA GLN A 5 -18.35 11.51 34.21
C GLN A 5 -16.87 11.66 34.56
N ILE A 6 -16.02 10.85 33.93
CA ILE A 6 -14.59 11.15 33.88
C ILE A 6 -14.52 12.52 33.21
N PRO A 7 -14.02 13.57 33.89
CA PRO A 7 -13.98 14.89 33.28
C PRO A 7 -13.13 14.78 32.02
N ALA A 8 -13.67 15.19 30.86
CA ALA A 8 -12.96 15.16 29.57
C ALA A 8 -11.56 15.81 29.65
N VAL A 9 -11.36 16.69 30.64
CA VAL A 9 -10.09 17.28 31.06
C VAL A 9 -9.01 16.22 31.39
N LEU A 10 -9.36 15.10 32.03
CA LEU A 10 -8.42 14.03 32.39
C LEU A 10 -7.92 13.27 31.16
N LEU A 11 -8.79 13.04 30.16
CA LEU A 11 -8.43 12.38 28.90
C LEU A 11 -7.54 13.27 28.02
N ALA A 12 -7.81 14.57 28.00
CA ALA A 12 -6.95 15.56 27.34
C ALA A 12 -5.58 15.70 28.01
N LEU A 13 -5.52 15.63 29.36
CA LEU A 13 -4.26 15.62 30.12
C LEU A 13 -3.47 14.33 29.87
N CYS A 14 -4.11 13.15 29.83
CA CYS A 14 -3.42 11.89 29.52
C CYS A 14 -2.79 11.87 28.12
N ALA A 15 -3.43 12.51 27.12
CA ALA A 15 -2.83 12.66 25.78
C ALA A 15 -1.59 13.56 25.79
N ALA A 16 -1.57 14.59 26.64
CA ALA A 16 -0.42 15.49 26.79
C ALA A 16 0.77 14.80 27.52
N PHE A 17 0.51 13.88 28.45
CA PHE A 17 1.56 13.16 29.18
C PHE A 17 2.17 11.96 28.44
N LEU A 18 1.57 11.49 27.34
CA LEU A 18 2.13 10.45 26.47
C LEU A 18 3.08 10.99 25.37
N LEU A 19 3.21 12.32 25.25
CA LEU A 19 4.05 12.97 24.24
C LEU A 19 5.59 12.73 24.34
N PRO A 20 6.23 12.48 25.50
CA PRO A 20 7.69 12.37 25.55
C PRO A 20 8.23 11.01 25.06
N ALA A 21 7.39 10.05 24.65
CA ALA A 21 7.84 8.72 24.21
C ALA A 21 8.16 8.63 22.70
N PHE A 22 7.96 9.69 21.91
CA PHE A 22 8.26 9.66 20.48
C PHE A 22 9.71 10.09 20.22
N PRO A 23 10.54 9.28 19.54
CA PRO A 23 11.92 9.63 19.20
C PRO A 23 11.93 10.85 18.27
N GLY A 24 12.15 12.02 18.87
CA GLY A 24 12.29 13.29 18.17
C GLY A 24 13.62 13.34 17.44
N SER A 25 13.61 13.12 16.12
CA SER A 25 14.64 13.70 15.21
C SER A 25 14.47 13.34 13.74
N ALA A 26 13.78 12.26 13.36
CA ALA A 26 13.93 11.74 11.98
C ALA A 26 12.77 11.98 10.99
N GLY A 27 11.73 12.74 11.31
CA GLY A 27 10.60 12.82 10.36
C GLY A 27 9.52 13.84 10.64
N ALA A 28 9.87 15.04 11.13
CA ALA A 28 8.90 16.12 11.20
C ALA A 28 8.36 16.39 9.78
N GLN A 29 7.07 16.19 9.57
CA GLN A 29 6.37 16.50 8.32
C GLN A 29 6.63 17.97 7.97
N GLU A 30 7.47 18.22 6.98
CA GLU A 30 7.65 19.56 6.44
C GLU A 30 6.41 19.87 5.60
N LEU A 31 5.56 20.75 6.14
CA LEU A 31 4.41 21.27 5.40
C LEU A 31 4.95 22.33 4.43
N LYS A 32 4.75 22.11 3.14
CA LYS A 32 5.18 23.03 2.08
C LYS A 32 3.98 23.72 1.44
N SER A 33 4.20 24.94 0.95
CA SER A 33 3.18 25.64 0.16
C SER A 33 2.68 24.75 -0.98
N GLY A 34 1.36 24.68 -1.16
CA GLY A 34 0.70 23.79 -2.12
C GLY A 34 0.35 22.40 -1.57
N ASP A 35 0.80 22.04 -0.36
CA ASP A 35 0.41 20.76 0.24
C ASP A 35 -1.09 20.70 0.53
N VAL A 36 -1.66 19.52 0.28
CA VAL A 36 -3.04 19.17 0.63
C VAL A 36 -3.03 18.12 1.72
N VAL A 37 -3.61 18.47 2.87
CA VAL A 37 -3.74 17.59 4.03
C VAL A 37 -5.20 17.20 4.18
N TRP A 38 -5.46 15.90 4.19
CA TRP A 38 -6.77 15.34 4.48
C TRP A 38 -6.79 14.81 5.90
N GLY A 39 -7.88 14.99 6.63
CA GLY A 39 -7.98 14.44 7.97
C GLY A 39 -9.37 14.05 8.39
N ALA A 40 -9.41 13.18 9.39
CA ALA A 40 -10.62 12.74 10.07
C ALA A 40 -10.45 12.99 11.56
N ARG A 41 -11.53 13.40 12.21
CA ARG A 41 -11.56 13.74 13.63
C ARG A 41 -12.82 13.20 14.30
N ALA A 42 -12.68 12.84 15.56
CA ALA A 42 -13.77 12.46 16.44
C ALA A 42 -13.58 13.12 17.80
N GLY A 43 -14.67 13.25 18.54
CA GLY A 43 -14.65 14.04 19.75
C GLY A 43 -15.99 14.09 20.45
N TYR A 44 -16.11 15.10 21.30
CA TYR A 44 -17.27 15.33 22.13
C TYR A 44 -17.67 16.80 22.08
N SER A 45 -18.96 17.06 21.89
CA SER A 45 -19.54 18.40 21.82
C SER A 45 -20.30 18.70 23.10
N HIS A 46 -19.82 19.68 23.84
CA HIS A 46 -20.50 20.21 25.01
C HIS A 46 -21.36 21.42 24.61
N LEU A 47 -22.66 21.37 24.89
CA LEU A 47 -23.54 22.50 24.61
C LEU A 47 -23.40 23.58 25.68
N SER A 48 -23.48 24.83 25.26
CA SER A 48 -23.46 25.99 26.16
C SER A 48 -24.62 26.95 25.87
N GLY A 49 -25.07 27.66 26.90
CA GLY A 49 -26.08 28.69 26.79
C GLY A 49 -27.50 28.15 26.89
N TYR A 50 -28.41 28.62 26.02
CA TYR A 50 -29.85 28.32 26.14
C TYR A 50 -30.15 26.83 25.99
N TRP A 51 -29.54 26.18 25.01
CA TRP A 51 -29.87 24.81 24.61
C TRP A 51 -29.29 23.72 25.52
N GLN A 52 -28.34 24.06 26.41
CA GLN A 52 -27.74 23.10 27.36
C GLN A 52 -28.75 22.54 28.38
N ARG A 53 -29.93 23.18 28.53
CA ARG A 53 -31.01 22.77 29.44
C ARG A 53 -32.04 21.84 28.79
N GLU A 54 -32.02 21.77 27.47
CA GLU A 54 -33.02 21.04 26.68
C GLU A 54 -32.40 19.84 25.98
N LEU A 55 -31.08 19.88 25.76
CA LEU A 55 -30.32 18.92 24.99
C LEU A 55 -29.13 18.44 25.82
N THR A 56 -28.81 17.17 25.66
CA THR A 56 -27.58 16.61 26.20
C THR A 56 -26.44 16.77 25.19
N ASP A 57 -25.23 16.83 25.71
CA ASP A 57 -24.00 16.74 24.93
C ASP A 57 -23.98 15.52 23.99
N ALA A 58 -23.13 15.58 22.96
CA ALA A 58 -23.13 14.60 21.88
C ALA A 58 -21.73 14.18 21.43
N PRO A 59 -21.56 12.96 20.90
CA PRO A 59 -20.38 12.64 20.11
C PRO A 59 -20.32 13.53 18.87
N TYR A 60 -19.10 13.92 18.50
CA TYR A 60 -18.80 14.82 17.39
C TYR A 60 -17.84 14.13 16.42
N PHE A 61 -18.14 14.18 15.13
CA PHE A 61 -17.31 13.59 14.08
C PHE A 61 -17.08 14.61 12.98
N GLY A 62 -15.94 14.56 12.30
CA GLY A 62 -15.69 15.43 11.16
C GLY A 62 -14.60 14.93 10.23
N LEU A 63 -14.64 15.47 9.02
CA LEU A 63 -13.63 15.34 7.99
C LEU A 63 -13.18 16.74 7.60
N TYR A 64 -11.88 16.94 7.44
CA TYR A 64 -11.33 18.22 7.04
C TYR A 64 -10.30 18.07 5.92
N GLN A 65 -10.11 19.15 5.19
CA GLN A 65 -9.09 19.31 4.18
C GLN A 65 -8.42 20.67 4.39
N ASP A 66 -7.10 20.64 4.62
CA ASP A 66 -6.27 21.84 4.74
C ASP A 66 -5.45 22.01 3.45
N PHE A 67 -5.49 23.20 2.89
CA PHE A 67 -4.69 23.63 1.74
C PHE A 67 -3.63 24.62 2.22
N LEU A 68 -2.35 24.25 2.15
CA LEU A 68 -1.27 25.15 2.54
C LEU A 68 -1.10 26.26 1.49
N ILE A 69 -1.42 27.50 1.87
CA ILE A 69 -1.29 28.66 0.98
C ILE A 69 0.12 29.28 1.12
N ARG A 70 0.59 29.36 2.37
CA ARG A 70 1.92 29.86 2.76
C ARG A 70 2.38 29.12 4.02
N ASP A 71 3.65 29.27 4.38
CA ASP A 71 4.31 28.56 5.49
C ASP A 71 3.63 28.61 6.86
N ARG A 72 2.66 29.51 7.07
CA ARG A 72 1.91 29.68 8.33
C ARG A 72 0.41 29.83 8.14
N VAL A 73 -0.09 29.73 6.92
CA VAL A 73 -1.49 30.00 6.58
C VAL A 73 -2.01 28.89 5.68
N MET A 74 -3.10 28.28 6.10
CA MET A 74 -3.86 27.30 5.35
C MET A 74 -5.29 27.83 5.11
N ALA A 75 -5.92 27.37 4.03
CA ALA A 75 -7.38 27.36 3.95
C ALA A 75 -7.87 25.99 4.39
N GLU A 76 -8.86 25.95 5.27
CA GLU A 76 -9.47 24.72 5.75
C GLU A 76 -10.93 24.66 5.29
N THR A 77 -11.34 23.49 4.82
CA THR A 77 -12.75 23.11 4.65
C THR A 77 -13.07 21.93 5.54
N ASP A 78 -14.20 21.96 6.25
CA ASP A 78 -14.63 20.93 7.20
C ASP A 78 -16.08 20.52 6.96
N ILE A 79 -16.35 19.23 7.11
CA ILE A 79 -17.69 18.67 7.24
C ILE A 79 -17.77 18.00 8.61
N SER A 80 -18.73 18.38 9.43
CA SER A 80 -18.90 17.82 10.77
C SER A 80 -20.33 17.44 11.10
N TYR A 81 -20.46 16.43 11.97
CA TYR A 81 -21.73 15.85 12.39
C TYR A 81 -21.78 15.65 13.90
N ALA A 82 -22.93 15.99 14.49
CA ALA A 82 -23.27 15.68 15.87
C ALA A 82 -24.76 15.34 16.01
N SER A 83 -25.12 14.56 17.03
CA SER A 83 -26.49 14.15 17.32
C SER A 83 -26.78 14.37 18.80
N TYR A 84 -27.55 15.42 19.11
CA TYR A 84 -27.88 15.87 20.47
C TYR A 84 -29.23 15.31 20.91
N PRO A 85 -29.28 14.36 21.84
CA PRO A 85 -30.53 13.91 22.46
C PRO A 85 -31.21 15.03 23.25
N LEU A 86 -32.54 14.98 23.34
CA LEU A 86 -33.30 15.85 24.25
C LEU A 86 -33.20 15.31 25.67
N GLU A 87 -33.01 16.18 26.65
CA GLU A 87 -32.85 15.78 28.07
C GLU A 87 -34.11 15.08 28.61
N ASN A 88 -35.29 15.51 28.14
CA ASN A 88 -36.59 14.98 28.56
C ASN A 88 -37.18 13.92 27.61
N SER A 89 -36.42 13.46 26.60
CA SER A 89 -36.89 12.44 25.65
C SER A 89 -35.75 11.49 25.29
N GLY A 90 -35.88 10.21 25.66
CA GLY A 90 -34.87 9.19 25.34
C GLY A 90 -34.72 8.89 23.84
N THR A 91 -35.66 9.34 23.01
CA THR A 91 -35.74 9.02 21.59
C THR A 91 -35.64 10.22 20.67
N SER A 92 -36.08 11.42 21.10
CA SER A 92 -36.02 12.62 20.27
C SER A 92 -34.61 13.23 20.25
N LYS A 93 -34.16 13.67 19.07
CA LYS A 93 -32.78 14.14 18.85
C LYS A 93 -32.73 15.30 17.85
N ILE A 94 -31.72 16.14 18.01
CA ILE A 94 -31.31 17.11 16.99
C ILE A 94 -30.02 16.62 16.35
N HIS A 95 -30.08 16.34 15.06
CA HIS A 95 -28.90 16.10 14.23
C HIS A 95 -28.41 17.44 13.68
N SER A 96 -27.09 17.63 13.71
CA SER A 96 -26.42 18.79 13.15
C SER A 96 -25.39 18.31 12.13
N LEU A 97 -25.57 18.66 10.86
CA LEU A 97 -24.57 18.49 9.81
C LEU A 97 -24.07 19.88 9.39
N ALA A 98 -22.79 20.16 9.61
CA ALA A 98 -22.19 21.45 9.30
C ALA A 98 -21.15 21.33 8.18
N PHE A 99 -21.13 22.34 7.31
CA PHE A 99 -20.04 22.60 6.38
C PHE A 99 -19.39 23.93 6.75
N ALA A 100 -18.07 23.96 6.91
CA ALA A 100 -17.33 25.15 7.30
C ALA A 100 -16.14 25.40 6.37
N ALA A 101 -15.82 26.67 6.13
CA ALA A 101 -14.63 27.06 5.39
C ALA A 101 -14.00 28.33 5.99
N GLY A 102 -12.67 28.37 6.05
CA GLY A 102 -11.96 29.58 6.46
C GLY A 102 -10.46 29.42 6.65
N PRO A 103 -9.76 30.50 6.99
CA PRO A 103 -8.33 30.46 7.26
C PRO A 103 -7.98 29.72 8.55
N LEU A 104 -6.85 29.01 8.50
CA LEU A 104 -6.20 28.35 9.61
C LEU A 104 -4.75 28.82 9.66
N TRP A 105 -4.34 29.39 10.78
CA TRP A 105 -2.95 29.78 11.03
C TRP A 105 -2.27 28.70 11.87
N HIS A 106 -0.99 28.46 11.61
CA HIS A 106 -0.18 27.57 12.43
C HIS A 106 1.19 28.14 12.73
N TYR A 107 1.75 27.72 13.86
CA TYR A 107 3.05 28.16 14.36
C TYR A 107 3.84 26.95 14.88
N PRO A 108 5.06 26.70 14.39
CA PRO A 108 5.91 25.63 14.92
C PRO A 108 6.38 25.97 16.33
N LEU A 109 5.86 25.26 17.33
CA LEU A 109 6.25 25.42 18.73
C LEU A 109 7.50 24.59 19.05
N ALA A 110 7.56 23.37 18.49
CA ALA A 110 8.66 22.43 18.61
C ALA A 110 8.76 21.60 17.32
N PRO A 111 9.88 20.87 17.09
CA PRO A 111 10.00 19.99 15.92
C PRO A 111 8.88 18.94 15.79
N TRP A 112 8.26 18.57 16.91
CA TRP A 112 7.20 17.58 17.01
C TRP A 112 5.80 18.19 17.26
N ALA A 113 5.66 19.53 17.28
CA ALA A 113 4.38 20.17 17.55
C ALA A 113 4.22 21.54 16.87
N ARG A 114 3.06 21.75 16.24
CA ARG A 114 2.63 23.04 15.71
C ARG A 114 1.34 23.47 16.40
N LEU A 115 1.31 24.66 16.98
CA LEU A 115 0.07 25.26 17.42
C LEU A 115 -0.73 25.71 16.20
N TYR A 116 -2.05 25.61 16.24
CA TYR A 116 -2.92 26.19 15.22
C TYR A 116 -4.08 26.95 15.84
N ALA A 117 -4.57 27.94 15.11
CA ALA A 117 -5.80 28.67 15.41
C ALA A 117 -6.50 29.02 14.09
N GLY A 118 -7.83 29.03 14.06
CA GLY A 118 -8.59 29.27 12.83
C GLY A 118 -9.93 29.91 13.08
N LEU A 119 -10.46 30.55 12.04
CA LEU A 119 -11.79 31.13 12.02
C LEU A 119 -12.48 30.68 10.74
N SER A 120 -13.68 30.12 10.85
CA SER A 120 -14.45 29.64 9.70
C SER A 120 -15.87 30.20 9.73
N LEU A 121 -16.40 30.47 8.54
CA LEU A 121 -17.84 30.60 8.34
C LEU A 121 -18.42 29.21 8.13
N GLN A 122 -19.61 28.94 8.66
CA GLN A 122 -20.25 27.64 8.52
C GLN A 122 -21.72 27.75 8.12
N GLY A 123 -22.21 26.77 7.38
CA GLY A 123 -23.62 26.50 7.18
C GLY A 123 -23.99 25.23 7.93
N VAL A 124 -25.01 25.29 8.79
CA VAL A 124 -25.43 24.16 9.63
C VAL A 124 -26.83 23.73 9.23
N PHE A 125 -26.98 22.47 8.85
CA PHE A 125 -28.25 21.81 8.61
C PHE A 125 -28.67 21.06 9.87
N PHE A 126 -29.69 21.58 10.55
CA PHE A 126 -30.34 20.93 11.68
C PHE A 126 -31.48 20.05 11.19
N ALA A 127 -31.53 18.81 11.65
CA ALA A 127 -32.69 17.93 11.53
C ALA A 127 -33.16 17.54 12.93
N PHE A 128 -34.37 17.97 13.28
CA PHE A 128 -35.01 17.61 14.55
C PHE A 128 -35.92 16.42 14.32
N ASP A 129 -35.62 15.32 14.99
CA ASP A 129 -36.42 14.10 15.00
C ASP A 129 -37.22 14.06 16.30
N SER A 130 -38.52 14.31 16.21
CA SER A 130 -39.45 14.23 17.34
C SER A 130 -40.22 12.92 17.30
N ASP A 131 -39.90 12.04 18.24
CA ASP A 131 -40.61 10.77 18.40
C ASP A 131 -42.01 10.99 18.98
N THR A 132 -42.14 11.93 19.93
CA THR A 132 -43.43 12.28 20.57
C THR A 132 -44.50 12.70 19.58
N TYR A 133 -44.12 13.42 18.51
CA TYR A 133 -45.05 13.88 17.48
C TYR A 133 -44.95 13.09 16.17
N GLY A 134 -44.01 12.13 16.06
CA GLY A 134 -43.72 11.42 14.82
C GLY A 134 -43.36 12.36 13.66
N LYS A 135 -42.68 13.47 13.96
CA LYS A 135 -42.37 14.54 13.00
C LYS A 135 -40.88 14.78 12.88
N ARG A 136 -40.48 15.16 11.67
CA ARG A 136 -39.11 15.55 11.35
C ARG A 136 -39.10 16.93 10.75
N ASP A 137 -38.40 17.85 11.41
CA ASP A 137 -38.26 19.23 10.98
C ASP A 137 -36.82 19.52 10.59
N TYR A 138 -36.63 20.45 9.65
CA TYR A 138 -35.32 20.79 9.10
C TYR A 138 -35.10 22.30 9.11
N ALA A 139 -33.87 22.72 9.38
CA ALA A 139 -33.50 24.12 9.30
C ALA A 139 -32.04 24.28 8.86
N PHE A 140 -31.80 25.09 7.85
CA PHE A 140 -30.46 25.54 7.50
C PHE A 140 -30.17 26.89 8.14
N LYS A 141 -29.01 27.03 8.78
CA LYS A 141 -28.62 28.23 9.53
C LYS A 141 -27.17 28.61 9.27
N PRO A 142 -26.86 29.89 8.97
CA PRO A 142 -25.49 30.35 8.90
C PRO A 142 -24.90 30.47 10.31
N GLY A 143 -23.59 30.29 10.45
CA GLY A 143 -22.90 30.37 11.72
C GLY A 143 -21.41 30.66 11.56
N GLY A 144 -20.71 30.63 12.70
CA GLY A 144 -19.26 30.75 12.76
C GLY A 144 -18.63 29.66 13.60
N MET A 145 -17.34 29.42 13.36
CA MET A 145 -16.53 28.48 14.11
C MET A 145 -15.15 29.07 14.40
N LEU A 146 -14.74 29.04 15.67
CA LEU A 146 -13.37 29.36 16.11
C LEU A 146 -12.68 28.05 16.49
N LYS A 147 -11.43 27.86 16.04
CA LYS A 147 -10.67 26.62 16.21
C LYS A 147 -9.33 26.93 16.88
N ALA A 148 -8.86 26.06 17.77
CA ALA A 148 -7.50 26.12 18.31
C ALA A 148 -7.00 24.73 18.70
N GLY A 149 -5.71 24.46 18.56
CA GLY A 149 -5.14 23.18 18.97
C GLY A 149 -3.68 22.97 18.61
N VAL A 150 -3.27 21.70 18.56
CA VAL A 150 -1.92 21.25 18.24
C VAL A 150 -1.97 20.21 17.11
N PHE A 151 -1.08 20.37 16.14
CA PHE A 151 -0.75 19.40 15.12
C PHE A 151 0.57 18.71 15.47
N ILE A 152 0.59 17.39 15.50
CA ILE A 152 1.72 16.56 15.91
C ILE A 152 2.13 15.69 14.70
N PRO A 153 3.20 16.02 13.98
CA PRO A 153 3.71 15.17 12.92
C PRO A 153 4.22 13.84 13.49
N VAL A 154 3.74 12.71 12.97
CA VAL A 154 4.17 11.36 13.38
C VAL A 154 5.13 10.76 12.35
N ARG A 155 4.84 10.94 11.07
CA ARG A 155 5.69 10.58 9.92
C ARG A 155 5.59 11.68 8.86
N GLN A 156 6.43 11.61 7.83
CA GLN A 156 6.45 12.62 6.75
C GLN A 156 5.07 12.92 6.16
N SER A 157 4.19 11.91 6.02
CA SER A 157 2.84 12.09 5.49
C SER A 157 1.73 11.95 6.53
N LEU A 158 2.01 11.56 7.77
CA LEU A 158 0.99 11.27 8.78
C LEU A 158 1.14 12.18 9.98
N GLY A 159 0.06 12.86 10.36
CA GLY A 159 0.01 13.71 11.55
C GLY A 159 -1.19 13.40 12.43
N LEU A 160 -1.08 13.74 13.70
CA LEU A 160 -2.19 13.76 14.65
C LEU A 160 -2.61 15.21 14.91
N ARG A 161 -3.89 15.42 15.21
CA ARG A 161 -4.45 16.72 15.53
C ARG A 161 -5.30 16.62 16.78
N VAL A 162 -5.07 17.49 17.75
CA VAL A 162 -5.90 17.61 18.96
C VAL A 162 -6.29 19.08 19.10
N GLY A 163 -7.53 19.37 19.49
CA GLY A 163 -7.97 20.76 19.60
C GLY A 163 -9.35 20.95 20.23
N ALA A 164 -9.75 22.21 20.28
CA ALA A 164 -11.05 22.67 20.71
C ALA A 164 -11.67 23.60 19.66
N GLU A 165 -12.98 23.54 19.51
CA GLU A 165 -13.75 24.31 18.55
C GLU A 165 -14.95 24.95 19.22
N LEU A 166 -15.11 26.26 19.06
CA LEU A 166 -16.29 26.99 19.48
C LEU A 166 -17.16 27.26 18.26
N THR A 167 -18.31 26.63 18.21
CA THR A 167 -19.30 26.78 17.14
C THR A 167 -20.47 27.62 17.62
N SER A 168 -21.06 28.43 16.74
CA SER A 168 -22.30 29.15 17.04
C SER A 168 -23.16 29.33 15.79
N ALA A 169 -24.45 29.01 15.89
CA ALA A 169 -25.46 29.23 14.85
C ALA A 169 -26.83 29.54 15.49
N PRO A 170 -27.72 30.33 14.86
CA PRO A 170 -29.03 30.64 15.41
C PRO A 170 -30.04 29.50 15.19
N LEU A 171 -30.60 28.94 16.25
CA LEU A 171 -31.69 27.96 16.20
C LEU A 171 -32.89 28.51 16.96
N SER A 172 -34.05 28.63 16.30
CA SER A 172 -35.29 29.19 16.88
C SER A 172 -35.10 30.56 17.57
N GLY A 173 -34.30 31.44 16.98
CA GLY A 173 -34.03 32.78 17.51
C GLY A 173 -33.08 32.83 18.71
N LYS A 174 -32.48 31.70 19.10
CA LYS A 174 -31.48 31.60 20.17
C LYS A 174 -30.16 31.07 19.61
N ALA A 175 -29.04 31.44 20.23
CA ALA A 175 -27.73 30.91 19.84
C ALA A 175 -27.61 29.44 20.26
N PHE A 176 -27.33 28.57 19.29
CA PHE A 176 -26.91 27.19 19.46
C PHE A 176 -25.38 27.17 19.45
N THR A 177 -24.79 27.08 20.64
CA THR A 177 -23.35 27.19 20.85
C THR A 177 -22.77 25.88 21.38
N GLY A 178 -21.79 25.31 20.68
CA GLY A 178 -21.10 24.08 21.07
C GLY A 178 -19.61 24.31 21.28
N ILE A 179 -19.06 23.75 22.35
CA ILE A 179 -17.62 23.62 22.62
C ILE A 179 -17.22 22.18 22.33
N ASN A 180 -16.53 21.96 21.21
CA ASN A 180 -16.17 20.63 20.72
C ASN A 180 -14.71 20.34 21.05
N PHE A 181 -14.44 19.24 21.76
CA PHE A 181 -13.08 18.73 21.98
C PHE A 181 -12.82 17.61 20.99
N VAL A 182 -11.80 17.75 20.17
CA VAL A 182 -11.54 16.85 19.04
C VAL A 182 -10.14 16.27 19.07
N ALA A 183 -10.03 15.02 18.64
CA ALA A 183 -8.78 14.36 18.30
C ALA A 183 -8.92 13.68 16.93
N GLY A 184 -7.87 13.69 16.13
CA GLY A 184 -7.93 13.20 14.76
C GLY A 184 -6.58 12.83 14.19
N ALA A 185 -6.62 12.21 13.02
CA ALA A 185 -5.47 11.89 12.20
C ALA A 185 -5.55 12.66 10.88
N SER A 186 -4.38 12.90 10.30
CA SER A 186 -4.21 13.63 9.05
C SER A 186 -3.20 12.93 8.16
N PHE A 187 -3.42 13.05 6.85
CA PHE A 187 -2.57 12.52 5.81
C PHE A 187 -2.25 13.63 4.80
N ASN A 188 -0.96 13.92 4.62
CA ASN A 188 -0.47 14.84 3.59
C ASN A 188 -0.06 14.05 2.35
N TYR A 189 -0.88 14.16 1.31
CA TYR A 189 -0.69 13.44 0.06
C TYR A 189 0.61 13.87 -0.64
N ASN A 190 0.87 15.17 -0.71
CA ASN A 190 2.06 15.70 -1.38
C ASN A 190 3.35 15.33 -0.65
N ALA A 191 3.33 15.28 0.69
CA ALA A 191 4.48 14.80 1.45
C ALA A 191 4.72 13.30 1.26
N PHE A 192 3.65 12.50 1.12
CA PHE A 192 3.78 11.09 0.74
C PHE A 192 4.37 10.94 -0.66
N GLU A 193 3.84 11.69 -1.63
CA GLU A 193 4.33 11.69 -3.01
C GLU A 193 5.81 12.06 -3.06
N ARG A 194 6.22 13.18 -2.44
CA ARG A 194 7.64 13.56 -2.35
C ARG A 194 8.52 12.49 -1.69
N ALA A 195 8.01 11.77 -0.69
CA ALA A 195 8.74 10.69 -0.04
C ALA A 195 8.89 9.44 -0.93
N VAL A 196 8.04 9.28 -1.95
CA VAL A 196 8.02 8.12 -2.86
C VAL A 196 8.63 8.45 -4.23
N THR A 197 8.55 9.69 -4.70
CA THR A 197 9.06 10.18 -5.99
C THR A 197 10.55 10.56 -5.95
N GLU A 198 11.16 10.71 -7.13
CA GLU A 198 12.59 11.00 -7.35
C GLU A 198 13.17 12.16 -6.53
N GLU A 199 12.39 13.16 -6.12
CA GLU A 199 12.89 14.23 -5.21
C GLU A 199 13.27 13.70 -3.82
N GLY A 200 12.53 12.72 -3.28
CA GLY A 200 12.86 12.05 -2.02
C GLY A 200 14.07 11.11 -2.15
N ILE A 201 14.37 10.66 -3.37
CA ILE A 201 15.56 9.89 -3.73
C ILE A 201 16.75 10.84 -3.92
N ALA A 202 16.56 11.98 -4.59
CA ALA A 202 17.56 13.01 -4.81
C ALA A 202 18.02 13.67 -3.51
N ALA A 203 17.10 13.92 -2.56
CA ALA A 203 17.46 14.41 -1.22
C ALA A 203 18.26 13.39 -0.39
N ARG A 204 18.32 12.11 -0.81
CA ARG A 204 19.16 11.07 -0.21
C ARG A 204 20.46 10.81 -0.98
N ARG A 205 20.68 11.44 -2.16
CA ARG A 205 21.96 11.29 -2.91
C ARG A 205 23.17 11.83 -2.15
N ASP A 206 22.96 12.74 -1.21
CA ASP A 206 24.02 13.23 -0.32
C ASP A 206 24.35 12.26 0.84
N ASP A 207 23.59 11.16 0.99
CA ASP A 207 23.95 10.06 1.89
C ASP A 207 24.89 9.09 1.16
N PRO A 208 26.18 8.98 1.56
CA PRO A 208 27.13 8.04 0.96
C PRO A 208 26.63 6.58 0.97
N ARG A 209 25.74 6.23 1.91
CA ARG A 209 25.12 4.91 1.99
C ARG A 209 24.12 4.68 0.85
N ALA A 210 23.40 5.70 0.40
CA ALA A 210 22.45 5.57 -0.69
C ALA A 210 23.14 5.25 -2.01
N ALA A 211 24.25 5.94 -2.31
CA ALA A 211 25.07 5.67 -3.49
C ALA A 211 25.69 4.27 -3.46
N ALA A 212 26.14 3.80 -2.28
CA ALA A 212 26.65 2.44 -2.12
C ALA A 212 25.56 1.38 -2.37
N ILE A 213 24.34 1.61 -1.88
CA ILE A 213 23.20 0.70 -2.08
C ILE A 213 22.77 0.68 -3.56
N GLU A 214 22.72 1.83 -4.22
CA GLU A 214 22.39 1.92 -5.66
C GLU A 214 23.44 1.21 -6.52
N SER A 215 24.73 1.42 -6.22
CA SER A 215 25.83 0.71 -6.88
C SER A 215 25.76 -0.80 -6.64
N LEU A 216 25.43 -1.24 -5.41
CA LEU A 216 25.28 -2.66 -5.09
C LEU A 216 24.11 -3.29 -5.86
N TYR A 217 22.97 -2.60 -5.95
CA TYR A 217 21.82 -3.06 -6.72
C TYR A 217 22.15 -3.19 -8.22
N ALA A 218 22.77 -2.16 -8.80
CA ALA A 218 23.16 -2.16 -10.20
C ALA A 218 24.16 -3.29 -10.53
N ASP A 219 25.16 -3.51 -9.67
CA ASP A 219 26.09 -4.63 -9.83
C ASP A 219 25.36 -5.98 -9.72
N SER A 220 24.45 -6.13 -8.75
CA SER A 220 23.67 -7.36 -8.57
C SER A 220 22.81 -7.72 -9.79
N VAL A 221 22.16 -6.71 -10.39
CA VAL A 221 21.38 -6.90 -11.64
C VAL A 221 22.29 -7.33 -12.78
N LYS A 222 23.43 -6.65 -12.95
CA LYS A 222 24.40 -7.02 -13.98
C LYS A 222 24.90 -8.46 -13.82
N ARG A 223 25.24 -8.88 -12.59
CA ARG A 223 25.65 -10.26 -12.28
C ARG A 223 24.56 -11.27 -12.62
N PHE A 224 23.30 -10.92 -12.32
CA PHE A 224 22.15 -11.77 -12.66
C PHE A 224 21.99 -11.94 -14.17
N GLU A 225 22.13 -10.87 -14.95
CA GLU A 225 22.05 -10.90 -16.43
C GLU A 225 23.20 -11.71 -17.05
N GLU A 226 24.41 -11.59 -16.50
CA GLU A 226 25.59 -12.39 -16.88
C GLU A 226 25.42 -13.88 -16.53
N GLY A 227 24.45 -14.20 -15.67
CA GLY A 227 24.13 -15.55 -15.23
C GLY A 227 24.95 -16.04 -14.03
N ASP A 228 25.63 -15.13 -13.35
CA ASP A 228 26.30 -15.36 -12.06
C ASP A 228 25.31 -15.20 -10.92
N ILE A 229 24.42 -16.20 -10.81
CA ILE A 229 23.33 -16.18 -9.82
C ILE A 229 23.84 -16.21 -8.38
N ALA A 230 25.07 -16.68 -8.13
CA ALA A 230 25.66 -16.73 -6.79
C ALA A 230 26.07 -15.32 -6.33
N ALA A 231 26.83 -14.60 -7.15
CA ALA A 231 27.21 -13.21 -6.85
C ALA A 231 25.99 -12.29 -6.81
N ALA A 232 25.03 -12.47 -7.74
CA ALA A 232 23.79 -11.70 -7.74
C ALA A 232 22.99 -11.90 -6.45
N LYS A 233 22.88 -13.15 -5.95
CA LYS A 233 22.17 -13.47 -4.70
C LYS A 233 22.80 -12.79 -3.50
N GLU A 234 24.13 -12.83 -3.39
CA GLU A 234 24.86 -12.16 -2.32
C GLU A 234 24.57 -10.66 -2.33
N GLY A 235 24.68 -10.01 -3.49
CA GLY A 235 24.41 -8.58 -3.63
C GLY A 235 22.96 -8.21 -3.31
N PHE A 236 21.96 -8.96 -3.82
CA PHE A 236 20.55 -8.71 -3.49
C PHE A 236 20.22 -8.99 -2.02
N THR A 237 20.85 -9.97 -1.38
CA THR A 237 20.68 -10.25 0.06
C THR A 237 21.32 -9.17 0.92
N GLY A 238 22.39 -8.54 0.43
CA GLY A 238 23.10 -7.44 1.08
C GLY A 238 22.35 -6.10 1.04
N LEU A 239 21.29 -5.98 0.22
CA LEU A 239 20.41 -4.81 0.25
C LEU A 239 19.61 -4.84 1.56
N ASP A 240 19.86 -3.87 2.44
CA ASP A 240 19.19 -3.77 3.74
C ASP A 240 17.66 -3.80 3.55
N ARG A 241 16.96 -4.60 4.38
CA ARG A 241 15.48 -4.69 4.41
C ARG A 241 14.80 -3.34 4.62
N GLN A 242 15.52 -2.31 5.08
CA GLN A 242 15.02 -0.94 5.19
C GLN A 242 14.91 -0.20 3.85
N ALA A 243 15.54 -0.70 2.78
CA ALA A 243 15.46 -0.13 1.45
C ALA A 243 14.17 -0.60 0.73
N ALA A 244 13.01 -0.23 1.28
CA ALA A 244 11.67 -0.52 0.74
C ALA A 244 11.44 -0.03 -0.71
N HIS A 245 12.42 0.69 -1.27
CA HIS A 245 12.46 1.20 -2.63
C HIS A 245 12.87 0.14 -3.66
N TYR A 246 13.71 -0.84 -3.30
CA TYR A 246 14.16 -1.89 -4.23
C TYR A 246 13.26 -3.13 -4.18
N ARG A 247 11.93 -2.93 -4.31
CA ARG A 247 10.95 -4.05 -4.29
C ARG A 247 11.23 -5.13 -5.32
N ASP A 248 11.92 -4.77 -6.41
CA ASP A 248 12.33 -5.71 -7.44
C ASP A 248 13.42 -6.69 -6.98
N ALA A 249 14.17 -6.39 -5.92
CA ALA A 249 15.18 -7.30 -5.36
C ALA A 249 14.55 -8.60 -4.85
N ASP A 250 13.39 -8.53 -4.19
CA ASP A 250 12.65 -9.72 -3.74
C ASP A 250 12.23 -10.60 -4.92
N ARG A 251 11.85 -9.98 -6.05
CA ARG A 251 11.54 -10.70 -7.29
C ARG A 251 12.78 -11.42 -7.83
N PHE A 252 13.94 -10.77 -7.88
CA PHE A 252 15.18 -11.39 -8.33
C PHE A 252 15.60 -12.55 -7.42
N LEU A 253 15.50 -12.39 -6.09
CA LEU A 253 15.79 -13.47 -5.13
C LEU A 253 14.88 -14.68 -5.33
N ALA A 254 13.59 -14.47 -5.62
CA ALA A 254 12.66 -15.55 -5.94
C ALA A 254 13.04 -16.30 -7.24
N LEU A 255 13.43 -15.56 -8.29
CA LEU A 255 13.92 -16.15 -9.54
C LEU A 255 15.21 -16.96 -9.34
N ILE A 256 16.15 -16.41 -8.58
CA ILE A 256 17.41 -17.09 -8.21
C ILE A 256 17.11 -18.39 -7.46
N ALA A 257 16.24 -18.36 -6.45
CA ALA A 257 15.90 -19.55 -5.68
C ALA A 257 15.26 -20.66 -6.54
N ALA A 258 14.38 -20.28 -7.48
CA ALA A 258 13.80 -21.22 -8.43
C ALA A 258 14.86 -21.82 -9.38
N ALA A 259 15.81 -21.00 -9.85
CA ALA A 259 16.93 -21.45 -10.68
C ALA A 259 17.87 -22.40 -9.92
N GLU A 260 18.22 -22.09 -8.66
CA GLU A 260 19.07 -22.94 -7.80
C GLU A 260 18.41 -24.30 -7.54
N SER A 261 17.11 -24.32 -7.24
CA SER A 261 16.35 -25.56 -7.02
C SER A 261 16.35 -26.44 -8.27
N SER A 262 16.07 -25.85 -9.44
CA SER A 262 16.07 -26.54 -10.72
C SER A 262 17.48 -27.04 -11.10
N LEU A 263 18.51 -26.23 -10.88
CA LEU A 263 19.90 -26.62 -11.10
C LEU A 263 20.31 -27.80 -10.20
N ALA A 264 19.95 -27.77 -8.92
CA ALA A 264 20.24 -28.86 -7.99
C ALA A 264 19.55 -30.17 -8.40
N GLN A 265 18.30 -30.11 -8.84
CA GLN A 265 17.59 -31.27 -9.39
C GLN A 265 18.27 -31.81 -10.66
N GLY A 266 18.64 -30.91 -11.58
CA GLY A 266 19.37 -31.28 -12.80
C GLY A 266 20.70 -31.98 -12.51
N LYS A 267 21.48 -31.45 -11.56
CA LYS A 267 22.74 -32.06 -11.10
C LYS A 267 22.54 -33.48 -10.57
N ARG A 268 21.52 -33.71 -9.73
CA ARG A 268 21.19 -35.06 -9.23
C ARG A 268 20.93 -36.05 -10.37
N PHE A 269 20.16 -35.65 -11.39
CA PHE A 269 19.93 -36.53 -12.55
C PHE A 269 21.22 -36.79 -13.35
N LEU A 270 22.11 -35.80 -13.47
CA LEU A 270 23.42 -36.02 -14.10
C LEU A 270 24.29 -36.99 -13.31
N ASP A 271 24.31 -36.90 -11.97
CA ASP A 271 25.05 -37.81 -11.09
C ASP A 271 24.54 -39.26 -11.21
N GLU A 272 23.24 -39.43 -11.45
CA GLU A 272 22.59 -40.72 -11.71
C GLU A 272 22.72 -41.20 -13.18
N ALA A 273 23.45 -40.46 -14.04
CA ALA A 273 23.55 -40.68 -15.49
C ALA A 273 22.20 -40.67 -16.25
N ARG A 274 21.18 -39.99 -15.70
CA ARG A 274 19.83 -39.85 -16.27
C ARG A 274 19.72 -38.56 -17.10
N TYR A 275 20.43 -38.55 -18.22
CA TYR A 275 20.62 -37.32 -19.02
C TYR A 275 19.31 -36.75 -19.59
N TYR A 276 18.35 -37.59 -19.99
CA TYR A 276 17.07 -37.10 -20.52
C TYR A 276 16.26 -36.36 -19.45
N GLU A 277 16.19 -36.91 -18.24
CA GLU A 277 15.49 -36.28 -17.12
C GLU A 277 16.21 -35.02 -16.63
N ALA A 278 17.52 -34.91 -16.81
CA ALA A 278 18.29 -33.72 -16.48
C ALA A 278 17.97 -32.51 -17.38
N ILE A 279 17.58 -32.72 -18.64
CA ILE A 279 17.40 -31.62 -19.61
C ILE A 279 16.35 -30.60 -19.15
N THR A 280 15.19 -31.04 -18.67
CA THR A 280 14.09 -30.14 -18.29
C THR A 280 14.47 -29.19 -17.15
N PRO A 281 14.89 -29.68 -15.96
CA PRO A 281 15.30 -28.79 -14.87
C PRO A 281 16.54 -27.94 -15.21
N LEU A 282 17.49 -28.47 -15.99
CA LEU A 282 18.64 -27.68 -16.45
C LEU A 282 18.23 -26.58 -17.43
N SER A 283 17.25 -26.81 -18.31
CA SER A 283 16.72 -25.80 -19.23
C SER A 283 15.99 -24.67 -18.50
N GLU A 284 15.26 -25.00 -17.44
CA GLU A 284 14.62 -23.99 -16.58
C GLU A 284 15.66 -23.14 -15.85
N ALA A 285 16.68 -23.76 -15.27
CA ALA A 285 17.79 -23.05 -14.62
C ALA A 285 18.64 -22.24 -15.61
N ALA A 286 18.86 -22.72 -16.84
CA ALA A 286 19.69 -22.10 -17.88
C ALA A 286 19.17 -20.73 -18.35
N LYS A 287 17.90 -20.40 -18.08
CA LYS A 287 17.35 -19.05 -18.30
C LYS A 287 18.14 -18.01 -17.51
N TYR A 288 18.59 -18.36 -16.31
CA TYR A 288 19.22 -17.42 -15.37
C TYR A 288 20.64 -17.82 -14.96
N SER A 289 21.06 -19.07 -15.10
CA SER A 289 22.36 -19.56 -14.62
C SER A 289 23.31 -19.92 -15.77
N GLY A 290 24.51 -19.32 -15.76
CA GLY A 290 25.60 -19.68 -16.67
C GLY A 290 26.10 -21.12 -16.49
N GLU A 291 26.16 -21.61 -15.25
CA GLU A 291 26.53 -22.99 -14.95
C GLU A 291 25.51 -23.98 -15.55
N ALA A 292 24.21 -23.71 -15.38
CA ALA A 292 23.16 -24.55 -15.93
C ALA A 292 23.20 -24.62 -17.46
N ARG A 293 23.54 -23.51 -18.16
CA ARG A 293 23.73 -23.51 -19.62
C ARG A 293 24.84 -24.46 -20.04
N THR A 294 25.97 -24.45 -19.33
CA THR A 294 27.10 -25.35 -19.60
C THR A 294 26.71 -26.82 -19.36
N LEU A 295 26.07 -27.12 -18.23
CA LEU A 295 25.64 -28.49 -17.91
C LEU A 295 24.58 -29.00 -18.90
N LEU A 296 23.62 -28.17 -19.29
CA LEU A 296 22.62 -28.49 -20.31
C LEU A 296 23.26 -28.82 -21.65
N LYS A 297 24.23 -28.01 -22.08
CA LYS A 297 24.99 -28.25 -23.32
C LYS A 297 25.69 -29.60 -23.27
N ASN A 298 26.41 -29.88 -22.19
CA ASN A 298 27.13 -31.15 -22.02
C ASN A 298 26.17 -32.36 -22.01
N ALA A 299 25.02 -32.24 -21.36
CA ALA A 299 24.01 -33.30 -21.34
C ALA A 299 23.46 -33.58 -22.76
N ARG A 300 23.19 -32.53 -23.53
CA ARG A 300 22.75 -32.66 -24.94
C ARG A 300 23.82 -33.26 -25.84
N GLU A 301 25.07 -32.84 -25.69
CA GLU A 301 26.19 -33.39 -26.47
C GLU A 301 26.37 -34.89 -26.24
N ARG A 302 26.19 -35.37 -24.99
CA ARG A 302 26.24 -36.80 -24.68
C ARG A 302 25.12 -37.60 -25.35
N LEU A 303 23.92 -37.02 -25.45
CA LEU A 303 22.75 -37.66 -26.05
C LEU A 303 22.70 -37.50 -27.58
N ALA A 304 23.52 -36.61 -28.16
CA ALA A 304 23.50 -36.33 -29.59
C ALA A 304 23.76 -37.57 -30.46
N ALA A 305 24.57 -38.51 -29.98
CA ALA A 305 24.86 -39.75 -30.70
C ALA A 305 23.64 -40.69 -30.81
N GLU A 306 22.63 -40.55 -29.95
CA GLU A 306 21.41 -41.36 -29.98
C GLU A 306 20.39 -40.84 -31.00
N ILE A 307 20.52 -39.58 -31.44
CA ILE A 307 19.52 -38.91 -32.28
C ILE A 307 19.25 -39.64 -33.60
N PRO A 308 20.24 -40.09 -34.39
CA PRO A 308 19.97 -40.79 -35.65
C PRO A 308 19.15 -42.08 -35.47
N ALA A 309 19.40 -42.83 -34.38
CA ALA A 309 18.64 -44.04 -34.08
C ALA A 309 17.20 -43.69 -33.67
N LEU A 310 17.01 -42.66 -32.84
CA LEU A 310 15.70 -42.17 -32.44
C LEU A 310 14.89 -41.63 -33.63
N GLU A 311 15.53 -40.93 -34.57
CA GLU A 311 14.89 -40.47 -35.80
C GLU A 311 14.30 -41.65 -36.60
N GLN A 312 15.10 -42.69 -36.83
CA GLN A 312 14.65 -43.90 -37.54
C GLN A 312 13.49 -44.58 -36.81
N MET A 313 13.59 -44.76 -35.49
CA MET A 313 12.53 -45.36 -34.68
C MET A 313 11.25 -44.53 -34.71
N GLY A 314 11.36 -43.20 -34.61
CA GLY A 314 10.23 -42.28 -34.59
C GLY A 314 9.50 -42.20 -35.92
N VAL A 315 10.24 -42.20 -37.04
CA VAL A 315 9.66 -42.27 -38.39
C VAL A 315 8.97 -43.61 -38.62
N ALA A 316 9.61 -44.73 -38.26
CA ALA A 316 9.00 -46.05 -38.40
C ALA A 316 7.72 -46.20 -37.56
N ALA A 317 7.70 -45.66 -36.33
CA ALA A 317 6.49 -45.63 -35.50
C ALA A 317 5.36 -44.81 -36.16
N TYR A 318 5.70 -43.69 -36.78
CA TYR A 318 4.73 -42.88 -37.53
C TYR A 318 4.13 -43.66 -38.71
N GLU A 319 4.96 -44.33 -39.50
CA GLU A 319 4.54 -45.11 -40.68
C GLU A 319 3.64 -46.28 -40.31
N ARG A 320 3.85 -46.90 -39.14
CA ARG A 320 2.97 -47.96 -38.60
C ARG A 320 1.66 -47.44 -37.97
N GLY A 321 1.46 -46.13 -37.89
CA GLY A 321 0.30 -45.52 -37.24
C GLY A 321 0.36 -45.51 -35.70
N GLU A 322 1.52 -45.81 -35.12
CA GLU A 322 1.78 -45.79 -33.67
C GLU A 322 2.06 -44.33 -33.20
N TYR A 323 1.08 -43.44 -33.38
CA TYR A 323 1.30 -42.00 -33.20
C TYR A 323 1.73 -41.59 -31.79
N GLU A 324 1.25 -42.27 -30.75
CA GLU A 324 1.64 -42.00 -29.35
C GLU A 324 3.13 -42.28 -29.11
N LEU A 325 3.63 -43.42 -29.61
CA LEU A 325 5.05 -43.78 -29.53
C LEU A 325 5.91 -42.79 -30.34
N CYS A 326 5.46 -42.43 -31.55
CA CYS A 326 6.12 -41.40 -32.36
C CYS A 326 6.24 -40.08 -31.59
N ILE A 327 5.16 -39.59 -30.98
CA ILE A 327 5.19 -38.35 -30.18
C ILE A 327 6.19 -38.46 -29.02
N ALA A 328 6.22 -39.58 -28.30
CA ALA A 328 7.15 -39.79 -27.19
C ALA A 328 8.61 -39.74 -27.66
N ILE A 329 8.94 -40.39 -28.78
CA ILE A 329 10.29 -40.38 -29.37
C ILE A 329 10.65 -38.98 -29.86
N MET A 330 9.76 -38.29 -30.58
CA MET A 330 10.03 -36.96 -31.11
C MET A 330 10.20 -35.93 -29.98
N LYS A 331 9.49 -36.05 -28.85
CA LYS A 331 9.73 -35.21 -27.66
C LYS A 331 11.11 -35.45 -27.04
N LYS A 332 11.64 -36.68 -27.06
CA LYS A 332 13.03 -36.96 -26.64
C LYS A 332 14.03 -36.28 -27.56
N ILE A 333 13.83 -36.37 -28.88
CA ILE A 333 14.66 -35.67 -29.86
C ILE A 333 14.59 -34.16 -29.62
N GLN A 334 13.39 -33.58 -29.44
CA GLN A 334 13.18 -32.15 -29.18
C GLN A 334 13.93 -31.65 -27.93
N ALA A 335 14.00 -32.46 -26.88
CA ALA A 335 14.72 -32.10 -25.66
C ALA A 335 16.24 -31.97 -25.92
N VAL A 336 16.79 -32.87 -26.73
CA VAL A 336 18.23 -32.97 -27.03
C VAL A 336 18.64 -31.98 -28.12
N ASP A 337 17.91 -31.95 -29.23
CA ASP A 337 18.12 -31.10 -30.40
C ASP A 337 16.78 -30.41 -30.79
N PRO A 338 16.51 -29.22 -30.23
CA PRO A 338 15.28 -28.48 -30.50
C PRO A 338 15.08 -28.08 -31.97
N ASP A 339 16.17 -28.02 -32.74
CA ASP A 339 16.16 -27.62 -34.15
C ASP A 339 16.20 -28.82 -35.10
N ASN A 340 16.08 -30.04 -34.57
CA ASN A 340 16.13 -31.27 -35.35
C ASN A 340 15.03 -31.31 -36.43
N ARG A 341 15.45 -31.41 -37.70
CA ARG A 341 14.54 -31.36 -38.86
C ARG A 341 13.48 -32.47 -38.86
N VAL A 342 13.84 -33.69 -38.46
CA VAL A 342 12.92 -34.84 -38.45
C VAL A 342 11.84 -34.61 -37.39
N MET A 343 12.24 -34.23 -36.18
CA MET A 343 11.32 -33.90 -35.09
C MET A 343 10.35 -32.78 -35.48
N VAL A 344 10.84 -31.67 -36.05
CA VAL A 344 10.01 -30.52 -36.47
C VAL A 344 8.93 -30.93 -37.48
N ILE A 345 9.21 -31.89 -38.37
CA ILE A 345 8.25 -32.36 -39.37
C ILE A 345 7.25 -33.35 -38.77
N TYR A 346 7.73 -34.35 -38.03
CA TYR A 346 6.92 -35.50 -37.65
C TYR A 346 6.13 -35.29 -36.36
N LEU A 347 6.64 -34.52 -35.39
CA LEU A 347 5.94 -34.25 -34.13
C LEU A 347 4.55 -33.62 -34.33
N PRO A 348 4.38 -32.48 -35.02
CA PRO A 348 3.06 -31.87 -35.19
C PRO A 348 2.12 -32.74 -36.03
N ARG A 349 2.66 -33.51 -36.99
CA ARG A 349 1.87 -34.45 -37.81
C ARG A 349 1.33 -35.59 -36.96
N ALA A 350 2.17 -36.18 -36.10
CA ALA A 350 1.79 -37.26 -35.21
C ALA A 350 0.74 -36.78 -34.19
N GLN A 351 0.93 -35.59 -33.60
CA GLN A 351 -0.03 -34.97 -32.70
C GLN A 351 -1.42 -34.79 -33.35
N LYS A 352 -1.47 -34.17 -34.55
CA LYS A 352 -2.73 -33.95 -35.26
C LYS A 352 -3.46 -35.26 -35.61
N ARG A 353 -2.72 -36.31 -36.00
CA ARG A 353 -3.30 -37.62 -36.31
C ARG A 353 -3.80 -38.33 -35.05
N TYR A 354 -3.04 -38.27 -33.96
CA TYR A 354 -3.44 -38.81 -32.66
C TYR A 354 -4.71 -38.15 -32.13
N GLU A 355 -4.80 -36.82 -32.16
CA GLU A 355 -6.00 -36.07 -31.78
C GLU A 355 -7.21 -36.43 -32.64
N GLY A 356 -7.01 -36.60 -33.95
CA GLY A 356 -8.05 -37.04 -34.87
C GLY A 356 -8.62 -38.42 -34.50
N LEU A 357 -7.76 -39.36 -34.13
CA LEU A 357 -8.18 -40.69 -33.68
C LEU A 357 -8.92 -40.65 -32.34
N GLN A 358 -8.47 -39.82 -31.40
CA GLN A 358 -9.14 -39.66 -30.10
C GLN A 358 -10.54 -39.06 -30.24
N LYS A 359 -10.79 -38.22 -31.25
CA LYS A 359 -12.13 -37.66 -31.53
C LYS A 359 -13.10 -38.63 -32.21
N LEU A 360 -12.60 -39.74 -32.76
CA LEU A 360 -13.39 -40.79 -33.40
C LEU A 360 -13.75 -41.93 -32.44
N ARG A 361 -13.14 -41.94 -31.25
CA ARG A 361 -13.50 -42.78 -30.11
C ARG A 361 -14.52 -42.04 -29.26
#